data_AF-A0A4Q2YDK4-F1
#
_entry.id   AF-A0A4Q2YDK4-F1
#
_cell.length_a   1.000
_cell.length_b   1.000
_cell.length_c   1.000
_cell.angle_alpha   90.00
_cell.angle_beta   90.00
_cell.angle_gamma   90.00
#
_symmetry.space_group_name_H-M   'P 1'
#
loop_
_entity.id
_entity.type
_entity.pdbx_description
1 polymer ?
#
loop_
_entity_poly.entity_id
_entity_poly.type
_entity_poly.pdbx_seq_one_letter_code
_entity_poly.pdbx_strand_id
1 'polypeptide(L)'
;MKLTTNGSQIQVSDSILTGGTSLSSSGTPGEILIDAMAGASPVDTLVQLNNVTASADVIRARSYNSGERDALVITGGRYDAASAIKFYAEGVSKLRFVGNVALNTPDAALAGKIVQVDAGGTVTGSGRVVVYADDHRYNTSPTSGGTQYGNIRANGGSGSPTPSKFEARPGF
;
A
#
# COMPACT_ATOMS: atom_id res chain seq x y z
N MET A 1 14.21 2.15 -15.28
CA MET A 1 13.75 2.16 -13.86
C MET A 1 14.86 2.75 -13.01
N LYS A 2 14.61 3.86 -12.30
CA LYS A 2 15.57 4.42 -11.35
C LYS A 2 15.20 3.93 -9.95
N LEU A 3 15.90 2.91 -9.48
CA LEU A 3 15.83 2.50 -8.09
C LEU A 3 16.86 3.31 -7.31
N THR A 4 16.40 4.04 -6.31
CA THR A 4 17.32 4.73 -5.38
C THR A 4 17.22 4.03 -4.04
N THR A 5 18.32 3.42 -3.60
CA THR A 5 18.47 2.85 -2.27
C THR A 5 19.41 3.76 -1.48
N ASN A 6 18.86 4.51 -0.52
CA ASN A 6 19.64 5.39 0.36
C ASN A 6 19.50 4.87 1.79
N GLY A 7 20.35 3.91 2.17
CA GLY A 7 20.27 3.28 3.49
C GLY A 7 18.97 2.49 3.67
N SER A 8 18.18 2.86 4.67
CA SER A 8 16.89 2.25 5.05
C SER A 8 15.69 2.74 4.23
N GLN A 9 15.91 3.16 2.99
CA GLN A 9 14.85 3.69 2.14
C GLN A 9 14.91 3.08 0.75
N ILE A 10 13.77 2.62 0.27
CA ILE A 10 13.57 2.17 -1.11
C ILE A 10 12.59 3.13 -1.77
N GLN A 11 13.06 3.87 -2.77
CA GLN A 11 12.21 4.78 -3.54
C GLN A 11 12.07 4.30 -4.98
N VAL A 12 10.81 4.18 -5.43
CA VAL A 12 10.43 3.96 -6.82
C VAL A 12 9.62 5.18 -7.28
N SER A 13 10.11 5.89 -8.29
CA SER A 13 9.49 7.12 -8.80
C SER A 13 9.33 7.07 -10.32
N ASP A 14 8.21 7.57 -10.83
CA ASP A 14 7.93 7.79 -12.26
C ASP A 14 8.33 6.58 -13.14
N SER A 15 8.00 5.39 -12.64
CA SER A 15 8.44 4.12 -13.21
C SER A 15 7.24 3.30 -13.66
N ILE A 16 7.43 2.60 -14.78
CA ILE A 16 6.55 1.52 -15.23
C ILE A 16 7.15 0.22 -14.70
N LEU A 17 6.43 -0.48 -13.84
CA LEU A 17 6.77 -1.82 -13.38
C LEU A 17 5.91 -2.83 -14.13
N THR A 18 6.54 -3.76 -14.84
CA THR A 18 5.84 -4.86 -15.51
C THR A 18 6.17 -6.19 -14.81
N GLY A 19 5.22 -7.11 -14.74
CA GLY A 19 5.42 -8.45 -14.18
C GLY A 19 6.70 -9.12 -14.71
N GLY A 20 7.47 -9.72 -13.82
CA GLY A 20 8.83 -10.23 -14.10
C GLY A 20 9.97 -9.31 -13.59
N THR A 21 9.65 -8.13 -13.07
CA THR A 21 10.60 -7.27 -12.34
C THR A 21 10.52 -7.61 -10.86
N SER A 22 11.43 -8.44 -10.33
CA SER A 22 11.51 -8.71 -8.89
C SER A 22 12.45 -7.71 -8.21
N LEU A 23 12.03 -7.18 -7.07
CA LEU A 23 12.94 -6.57 -6.08
C LEU A 23 12.77 -7.29 -4.74
N SER A 24 12.83 -8.62 -4.83
CA SER A 24 13.41 -9.57 -3.88
C SER A 24 13.64 -10.91 -4.64
N SER A 25 14.46 -11.83 -4.11
CA SER A 25 14.87 -13.06 -4.81
C SER A 25 13.81 -14.18 -4.85
N SER A 26 12.56 -13.92 -4.46
CA SER A 26 11.53 -14.96 -4.25
C SER A 26 10.21 -14.77 -5.02
N GLY A 27 10.13 -13.85 -5.98
CA GLY A 27 8.90 -13.63 -6.75
C GLY A 27 8.59 -14.78 -7.72
N THR A 28 7.33 -15.17 -7.85
CA THR A 28 6.89 -16.07 -8.92
C THR A 28 6.74 -15.31 -10.25
N PRO A 29 6.83 -15.98 -11.42
CA PRO A 29 6.47 -15.35 -12.69
C PRO A 29 5.09 -14.68 -12.63
N GLY A 30 4.96 -13.49 -13.23
CA GLY A 30 3.72 -12.71 -13.20
C GLY A 30 3.56 -11.84 -11.95
N GLU A 31 4.51 -11.84 -11.02
CA GLU A 31 4.44 -11.04 -9.80
C GLU A 31 5.33 -9.79 -9.84
N ILE A 32 4.87 -8.71 -9.20
CA ILE A 32 5.72 -7.61 -8.72
C ILE A 32 5.81 -7.70 -7.20
N LEU A 33 7.02 -7.94 -6.69
CA LEU A 33 7.30 -8.08 -5.26
C LEU A 33 8.31 -7.01 -4.80
N ILE A 34 7.91 -6.20 -3.83
CA ILE A 34 8.75 -5.27 -3.08
C ILE A 34 8.71 -5.72 -1.62
N ASP A 35 9.74 -6.43 -1.16
CA ASP A 35 9.79 -6.95 0.21
C ASP A 35 10.99 -6.39 0.96
N ALA A 36 10.78 -5.29 1.67
CA ALA A 36 11.78 -4.69 2.55
C ALA A 36 11.96 -5.46 3.88
N MET A 37 11.31 -6.61 4.03
CA MET A 37 11.46 -7.52 5.17
C MET A 37 12.09 -8.87 4.77
N ALA A 38 12.66 -8.98 3.57
CA ALA A 38 13.35 -10.20 3.12
C ALA A 38 14.70 -10.36 3.88
N GLY A 39 14.64 -10.80 5.14
CA GLY A 39 15.79 -11.00 6.02
C GLY A 39 15.41 -11.53 7.41
N ALA A 40 16.38 -12.06 8.16
CA ALA A 40 16.14 -12.71 9.46
C ALA A 40 15.74 -11.75 10.59
N SER A 41 15.91 -10.43 10.41
CA SER A 41 15.49 -9.42 11.38
C SER A 41 14.88 -8.22 10.64
N PRO A 42 13.69 -7.76 11.05
CA PRO A 42 13.11 -6.54 10.49
C PRO A 42 14.05 -5.36 10.77
N VAL A 43 14.37 -4.62 9.72
CA VAL A 43 15.08 -3.34 9.79
C VAL A 43 14.07 -2.26 9.44
N ASP A 44 14.04 -1.18 10.21
CA ASP A 44 13.24 0.00 9.89
C ASP A 44 13.55 0.43 8.48
N THR A 45 12.58 0.29 7.59
CA THR A 45 12.70 0.57 6.17
C THR A 45 11.47 1.34 5.71
N LEU A 46 11.69 2.47 5.04
CA LEU A 46 10.63 3.20 4.38
C LEU A 46 10.64 2.84 2.89
N VAL A 47 9.55 2.24 2.42
CA VAL A 47 9.29 2.07 0.99
C VAL A 47 8.38 3.21 0.52
N GLN A 48 8.79 3.90 -0.54
CA GLN A 48 7.99 4.94 -1.18
C GLN A 48 7.75 4.61 -2.65
N LEU A 49 6.47 4.54 -3.02
CA LEU A 49 6.01 4.38 -4.40
C LEU A 49 5.40 5.70 -4.85
N ASN A 50 6.14 6.47 -5.66
CA ASN A 50 5.72 7.80 -6.09
C ASN A 50 5.34 7.79 -7.57
N ASN A 51 4.06 8.02 -7.85
CA ASN A 51 3.52 8.10 -9.20
C ASN A 51 3.87 6.87 -10.05
N VAL A 52 3.80 5.68 -9.44
CA VAL A 52 4.14 4.41 -10.10
C VAL A 52 2.96 3.94 -10.96
N THR A 53 3.27 3.43 -12.14
CA THR A 53 2.34 2.60 -12.93
C THR A 53 2.82 1.16 -12.90
N ALA A 54 2.06 0.23 -12.31
CA ALA A 54 2.46 -1.17 -12.18
C ALA A 54 1.41 -2.10 -12.78
N SER A 55 1.84 -3.15 -13.50
CA SER A 55 0.95 -4.17 -14.07
C SER A 55 1.51 -5.58 -13.89
N ALA A 56 0.74 -6.48 -13.27
CA ALA A 56 1.13 -7.85 -12.95
C ALA A 56 -0.10 -8.76 -12.71
N ASP A 57 0.09 -10.05 -12.46
CA ASP A 57 -0.98 -10.90 -11.93
C ASP A 57 -1.22 -10.58 -10.45
N VAL A 58 -0.13 -10.41 -9.70
CA VAL A 58 -0.15 -10.04 -8.29
C VAL A 58 0.87 -8.93 -8.05
N ILE A 59 0.47 -7.90 -7.30
CA ILE A 59 1.38 -6.84 -6.83
C ILE A 59 1.43 -6.90 -5.31
N ARG A 60 2.63 -7.10 -4.76
CA ARG A 60 2.89 -7.13 -3.32
C ARG A 60 3.96 -6.13 -2.94
N ALA A 61 3.66 -5.27 -1.97
CA ALA A 61 4.66 -4.45 -1.32
C ALA A 61 4.55 -4.58 0.20
N ARG A 62 5.68 -4.81 0.86
CA ARG A 62 5.78 -4.89 2.31
C ARG A 62 6.99 -4.13 2.81
N SER A 63 6.77 -3.39 3.88
CA SER A 63 7.84 -2.73 4.61
C SER A 63 7.56 -2.74 6.10
N TYR A 64 8.59 -2.44 6.89
CA TYR A 64 8.52 -2.41 8.34
C TYR A 64 9.10 -1.11 8.87
N ASN A 65 8.54 -0.57 9.94
CA ASN A 65 9.17 0.49 10.71
C ASN A 65 8.82 0.29 12.19
N SER A 66 9.76 0.61 13.08
CA SER A 66 9.55 0.62 14.51
C SER A 66 8.74 1.86 14.90
N GLY A 67 7.71 1.63 15.72
CA GLY A 67 6.75 2.66 16.11
C GLY A 67 5.72 3.01 15.02
N GLU A 68 4.85 3.97 15.33
CA GLU A 68 3.74 4.46 14.47
C GLU A 68 4.23 5.36 13.32
N ARG A 69 5.35 4.99 12.69
CA ARG A 69 5.98 5.73 11.60
C ARG A 69 5.54 5.18 10.24
N ASP A 70 5.75 5.99 9.20
CA ASP A 70 5.55 5.56 7.81
C ASP A 70 6.52 4.40 7.50
N ALA A 71 5.98 3.24 7.11
CA ALA A 71 6.76 2.13 6.56
C ALA A 71 6.55 1.98 5.06
N LEU A 72 5.31 2.18 4.59
CA LEU A 72 4.96 2.16 3.18
C LEU A 72 4.15 3.42 2.84
N VAL A 73 4.68 4.23 1.94
CA VAL A 73 4.02 5.45 1.44
C VAL A 73 3.76 5.32 -0.04
N ILE A 74 2.52 5.55 -0.45
CA ILE A 74 2.09 5.47 -1.84
C ILE A 74 1.57 6.85 -2.25
N THR A 75 2.35 7.54 -3.08
CA THR A 75 2.07 8.90 -3.53
C THR A 75 1.55 8.86 -4.96
N GLY A 76 0.24 8.75 -5.11
CA GLY A 76 -0.43 8.60 -6.39
C GLY A 76 -0.04 7.34 -7.17
N GLY A 77 -0.52 7.24 -8.40
CA GLY A 77 -0.18 6.16 -9.33
C GLY A 77 -1.33 5.21 -9.63
N ARG A 78 -1.02 4.21 -10.47
CA ARG A 78 -1.97 3.21 -10.97
C ARG A 78 -1.36 1.81 -10.84
N TYR A 79 -2.10 0.91 -10.24
CA TYR A 79 -1.68 -0.47 -9.99
C TYR A 79 -2.74 -1.39 -10.58
N ASP A 80 -2.39 -2.11 -11.64
CA ASP A 80 -3.23 -3.06 -12.34
C ASP A 80 -2.78 -4.49 -11.97
N ALA A 81 -3.62 -5.24 -11.27
CA ALA A 81 -3.35 -6.64 -10.94
C ALA A 81 -4.49 -7.54 -11.41
N ALA A 82 -4.17 -8.64 -12.11
CA ALA A 82 -5.20 -9.57 -12.58
C ALA A 82 -5.89 -10.31 -11.42
N SER A 83 -5.16 -10.58 -10.33
CA SER A 83 -5.64 -11.34 -9.18
C SER A 83 -5.74 -10.49 -7.91
N ALA A 84 -4.62 -9.91 -7.45
CA ALA A 84 -4.59 -9.24 -6.16
C ALA A 84 -3.54 -8.14 -6.04
N ILE A 85 -3.85 -7.14 -5.21
CA ILE A 85 -2.89 -6.15 -4.72
C ILE A 85 -2.80 -6.28 -3.20
N LYS A 86 -1.59 -6.39 -2.66
CA LYS A 86 -1.32 -6.39 -1.21
C LYS A 86 -0.28 -5.32 -0.85
N PHE A 87 -0.66 -4.35 -0.03
CA PHE A 87 0.25 -3.30 0.45
C PHE A 87 0.28 -3.29 1.97
N TYR A 88 1.37 -3.77 2.55
CA TYR A 88 1.51 -4.03 3.99
C TYR A 88 2.59 -3.16 4.62
N ALA A 89 2.20 -2.43 5.66
CA ALA A 89 3.08 -1.80 6.63
C ALA A 89 3.08 -2.68 7.91
N GLU A 90 4.17 -3.39 8.16
CA GLU A 90 4.24 -4.43 9.19
C GLU A 90 4.65 -3.88 10.56
N GLY A 91 4.45 -4.69 11.60
CA GLY A 91 4.73 -4.27 12.98
C GLY A 91 3.71 -3.27 13.50
N VAL A 92 4.17 -2.17 14.07
CA VAL A 92 3.34 -1.07 14.59
C VAL A 92 3.22 0.12 13.63
N SER A 93 3.63 -0.09 12.38
CA SER A 93 3.84 0.98 11.41
C SER A 93 2.58 1.38 10.63
N LYS A 94 2.74 2.47 9.87
CA LYS A 94 1.68 3.11 9.09
C LYS A 94 1.84 2.83 7.60
N LEU A 95 0.72 2.46 6.98
CA LEU A 95 0.51 2.51 5.53
C LEU A 95 -0.16 3.84 5.20
N ARG A 96 0.48 4.66 4.36
CA ARG A 96 0.01 6.00 4.05
C ARG A 96 -0.18 6.21 2.55
N PHE A 97 -1.33 6.75 2.18
CA PHE A 97 -1.63 7.17 0.81
C PHE A 97 -1.64 8.68 0.71
N VAL A 98 -0.99 9.21 -0.33
CA VAL A 98 -0.92 10.63 -0.65
C VAL A 98 -1.41 10.84 -2.08
N GLY A 99 -2.34 11.78 -2.28
CA GLY A 99 -2.93 12.03 -3.60
C GLY A 99 -3.87 10.91 -4.08
N ASN A 100 -3.96 10.73 -5.40
CA ASN A 100 -4.92 9.83 -6.03
C ASN A 100 -4.28 8.52 -6.49
N VAL A 101 -4.71 7.40 -5.91
CA VAL A 101 -4.19 6.06 -6.19
C VAL A 101 -5.29 5.19 -6.78
N ALA A 102 -5.03 4.57 -7.94
CA ALA A 102 -5.95 3.63 -8.58
C ALA A 102 -5.48 2.19 -8.38
N LEU A 103 -6.32 1.35 -7.78
CA LEU A 103 -6.11 -0.08 -7.58
C LEU A 103 -7.07 -0.86 -8.49
N ASN A 104 -6.60 -1.22 -9.68
CA ASN A 104 -7.40 -2.00 -10.61
C ASN A 104 -7.13 -3.49 -10.41
N THR A 105 -7.94 -4.12 -9.56
CA THR A 105 -7.80 -5.51 -9.15
C THR A 105 -9.14 -6.06 -8.65
N PRO A 106 -9.44 -7.35 -8.83
CA PRO A 106 -10.60 -7.98 -8.19
C PRO A 106 -10.56 -7.88 -6.66
N ASP A 107 -9.35 -7.97 -6.07
CA ASP A 107 -9.15 -7.94 -4.62
C ASP A 107 -7.93 -7.09 -4.23
N ALA A 108 -8.10 -6.21 -3.24
CA ALA A 108 -7.06 -5.39 -2.66
C ALA A 108 -7.06 -5.52 -1.14
N ALA A 109 -5.91 -5.91 -0.58
CA ALA A 109 -5.67 -5.96 0.86
C ALA A 109 -4.68 -4.87 1.26
N LEU A 110 -5.14 -3.91 2.06
CA LEU A 110 -4.34 -2.81 2.59
C LEU A 110 -4.14 -3.05 4.07
N ALA A 111 -2.91 -3.16 4.54
CA ALA A 111 -2.66 -3.47 5.95
C ALA A 111 -1.60 -2.56 6.58
N GLY A 112 -1.86 -2.17 7.81
CA GLY A 112 -0.94 -1.47 8.71
C GLY A 112 -1.61 -1.29 10.05
N LYS A 113 -0.87 -1.13 11.15
CA LYS A 113 -1.52 -0.80 12.44
C LYS A 113 -2.32 0.50 12.31
N ILE A 114 -1.79 1.43 11.52
CA ILE A 114 -2.50 2.61 11.05
C ILE A 114 -2.59 2.53 9.52
N VAL A 115 -3.79 2.71 8.96
CA VAL A 115 -3.99 2.96 7.52
C VAL A 115 -4.55 4.36 7.34
N GLN A 116 -3.81 5.20 6.62
CA GLN A 116 -4.12 6.62 6.46
C GLN A 116 -4.20 7.02 5.00
N VAL A 117 -5.21 7.82 4.65
CA VAL A 117 -5.23 8.60 3.40
C VAL A 117 -5.14 10.08 3.77
N ASP A 118 -4.17 10.79 3.21
CA ASP A 118 -4.01 12.22 3.44
C ASP A 118 -5.20 13.03 2.90
N ALA A 119 -5.46 14.20 3.49
CA ALA A 119 -6.51 15.09 3.06
C ALA A 119 -6.44 15.40 1.56
N GLY A 120 -7.59 15.37 0.88
CA GLY A 120 -7.69 15.53 -0.57
C GLY A 120 -7.26 14.30 -1.40
N GLY A 121 -6.65 13.29 -0.77
CA GLY A 121 -6.31 12.02 -1.41
C GLY A 121 -7.50 11.08 -1.57
N THR A 122 -7.45 10.23 -2.59
CA THR A 122 -8.44 9.16 -2.82
C THR A 122 -7.76 7.90 -3.31
N VAL A 123 -8.03 6.77 -2.65
CA VAL A 123 -7.70 5.43 -3.12
C VAL A 123 -8.95 4.81 -3.73
N THR A 124 -8.90 4.45 -5.01
CA THR A 124 -10.04 3.87 -5.73
C THR A 124 -9.72 2.44 -6.15
N GLY A 125 -10.43 1.47 -5.58
CA GLY A 125 -10.42 0.07 -5.99
C GLY A 125 -11.50 -0.25 -7.01
N SER A 126 -11.15 -0.96 -8.09
CA SER A 126 -12.14 -1.48 -9.06
C SER A 126 -12.94 -2.65 -8.51
N GLY A 127 -12.32 -3.53 -7.71
CA GLY A 127 -12.97 -4.64 -7.02
C GLY A 127 -13.10 -4.42 -5.51
N ARG A 128 -13.04 -5.53 -4.76
CA ARG A 128 -13.12 -5.53 -3.30
C ARG A 128 -11.87 -4.87 -2.71
N VAL A 129 -12.07 -4.00 -1.71
CA VAL A 129 -10.97 -3.43 -0.91
C VAL A 129 -11.21 -3.76 0.56
N VAL A 130 -10.29 -4.51 1.16
CA VAL A 130 -10.29 -4.79 2.59
C VAL A 130 -9.13 -4.05 3.24
N VAL A 131 -9.43 -3.33 4.33
CA VAL A 131 -8.44 -2.57 5.08
C VAL A 131 -8.27 -3.22 6.45
N TYR A 132 -7.08 -3.72 6.73
CA TYR A 132 -6.70 -4.38 7.98
C TYR A 132 -5.89 -3.40 8.83
N ALA A 133 -6.55 -2.76 9.78
CA ALA A 133 -5.92 -1.77 10.67
C ALA A 133 -6.52 -1.80 12.08
N ASP A 134 -5.79 -1.23 13.03
CA ASP A 134 -6.33 -0.92 14.35
C ASP A 134 -6.84 0.53 14.37
N ASP A 135 -6.18 1.42 13.62
CA ASP A 135 -6.55 2.82 13.45
C ASP A 135 -6.80 3.12 11.95
N HIS A 136 -8.06 3.44 11.64
CA HIS A 136 -8.56 3.70 10.29
C HIS A 136 -8.69 5.22 10.05
N ARG A 137 -7.66 5.83 9.47
CA ARG A 137 -7.58 7.27 9.19
C ARG A 137 -7.95 7.59 7.74
N TYR A 138 -9.18 7.27 7.37
CA TYR A 138 -9.77 7.50 6.05
C TYR A 138 -11.30 7.47 6.14
N ASN A 139 -12.00 8.02 5.13
CA ASN A 139 -13.48 8.10 5.08
C ASN A 139 -14.11 8.76 6.33
N THR A 140 -13.34 9.60 7.03
CA THR A 140 -13.83 10.33 8.19
C THR A 140 -14.31 11.72 7.75
N SER A 141 -15.54 12.08 8.11
CA SER A 141 -15.94 13.48 8.06
C SER A 141 -15.31 14.22 9.24
N PRO A 142 -14.68 15.40 9.05
CA PRO A 142 -14.15 16.16 10.17
C PRO A 142 -15.33 16.59 11.07
N THR A 143 -15.28 16.22 12.34
CA THR A 143 -15.99 16.97 13.39
C THR A 143 -15.32 18.33 13.56
N SER A 144 -16.04 19.35 14.02
CA SER A 144 -15.52 20.72 14.13
C SER A 144 -14.14 20.74 14.84
N GLY A 145 -13.08 21.11 14.10
CA GLY A 145 -11.70 21.15 14.59
C GLY A 145 -10.89 19.84 14.47
N GLY A 146 -11.46 18.75 13.95
CA GLY A 146 -10.79 17.47 13.75
C GLY A 146 -9.91 17.41 12.50
N THR A 147 -8.92 16.50 12.51
CA THR A 147 -8.08 16.22 11.34
C THR A 147 -8.92 15.66 10.19
N GLN A 148 -8.83 16.28 9.02
CA GLN A 148 -9.45 15.77 7.80
C GLN A 148 -8.56 14.69 7.18
N TYR A 149 -9.15 13.55 6.85
CA TYR A 149 -8.51 12.49 6.08
C TYR A 149 -9.15 12.35 4.69
N GLY A 150 -8.44 11.69 3.78
CA GLY A 150 -8.92 11.37 2.45
C GLY A 150 -9.85 10.16 2.43
N ASN A 151 -10.10 9.63 1.23
CA ASN A 151 -11.08 8.57 1.03
C ASN A 151 -10.46 7.27 0.50
N ILE A 152 -11.04 6.14 0.88
CA ILE A 152 -10.88 4.85 0.21
C ILE A 152 -12.25 4.45 -0.33
N ARG A 153 -12.31 4.08 -1.61
CA ARG A 153 -13.51 3.65 -2.31
C ARG A 153 -13.28 2.27 -2.93
N ALA A 154 -14.27 1.40 -2.88
CA ALA A 154 -14.23 0.05 -3.44
C ALA A 154 -15.26 -0.11 -4.58
N ASN A 155 -15.25 -1.26 -5.27
CA ASN A 155 -16.25 -1.68 -6.25
C ASN A 155 -16.51 -0.63 -7.35
N GLY A 156 -15.44 -0.14 -7.99
CA GLY A 156 -15.53 0.86 -9.05
C GLY A 156 -15.75 2.28 -8.54
N GLY A 157 -15.47 2.53 -7.26
CA GLY A 157 -15.51 3.86 -6.66
C GLY A 157 -16.84 4.24 -6.01
N SER A 158 -17.84 3.34 -5.98
CA SER A 158 -19.15 3.58 -5.37
C SER A 158 -19.32 2.94 -3.99
N GLY A 159 -18.46 1.97 -3.65
CA GLY A 159 -18.51 1.22 -2.39
C GLY A 159 -17.57 1.77 -1.31
N SER A 160 -17.85 1.40 -0.06
CA SER A 160 -16.90 1.57 1.05
C SER A 160 -15.97 0.35 1.14
N PRO A 161 -14.71 0.52 1.61
CA PRO A 161 -13.86 -0.61 1.93
C PRO A 161 -14.43 -1.39 3.11
N THR A 162 -14.10 -2.67 3.20
CA THR A 162 -14.40 -3.48 4.38
C THR A 162 -13.30 -3.29 5.43
N PRO A 163 -13.58 -2.68 6.60
CA PRO A 163 -12.60 -2.60 7.68
C PRO A 163 -12.47 -3.95 8.39
N SER A 164 -11.26 -4.25 8.88
CA SER A 164 -10.93 -5.42 9.69
C SER A 164 -9.72 -5.11 10.58
N LYS A 165 -9.49 -5.92 11.62
CA LYS A 165 -8.32 -5.78 12.51
C LYS A 165 -7.03 -6.13 11.79
N PHE A 166 -5.91 -5.51 12.19
CA PHE A 166 -4.60 -5.77 11.58
C PHE A 166 -4.16 -7.25 11.69
N GLU A 167 -4.48 -7.94 12.80
CA GLU A 167 -4.12 -9.36 13.00
C GLU A 167 -4.88 -10.31 12.06
N ALA A 168 -6.00 -9.88 11.49
CA ALA A 168 -6.81 -10.69 10.58
C ALA A 168 -6.32 -10.60 9.12
N ARG A 169 -5.26 -9.84 8.84
CA ARG A 169 -4.71 -9.73 7.48
C ARG A 169 -4.24 -11.10 6.98
N PRO A 170 -4.44 -11.42 5.69
CA PRO A 170 -3.90 -12.64 5.14
C PRO A 170 -2.37 -12.61 5.12
N GLY A 171 -1.75 -13.77 5.01
CA GLY A 171 -0.30 -13.87 4.84
C GLY A 171 0.18 -13.07 3.65
N PHE A 172 1.38 -12.49 3.78
CA PHE A 172 2.03 -11.74 2.71
C PHE A 172 2.32 -12.63 1.51
#